data_AF-A0A3Q8X8N1-F1
#
_entry.id   AF-A0A3Q8X8N1-F1
#
_cell.length_a   1.000
_cell.length_b   1.000
_cell.length_c   1.000
_cell.angle_alpha   90.00
_cell.angle_beta   90.00
_cell.angle_gamma   90.00
#
_symmetry.space_group_name_H-M   'P 1'
#
loop_
_entity.id
_entity.type
_entity.pdbx_description
1 polymer ?
#
loop_
_entity_poly.entity_id
_entity_poly.type
_entity_poly.pdbx_seq_one_letter_code
_entity_poly.pdbx_strand_id
1 'polypeptide(L)'
;MTDEPVFTVEEVAIMLNKEKRIIYQWLATGTLQGKRRTKGRKGRWEIPASTVKPFIPGRLSEHEKAVLDISAALLEWREQPVSISNKGLVDDLLLHFLSLQDEHYINETEIEEEEERKERCRNLGIAISDNIGWDKLALHQLISMNRNGLVSDATLDEILVSNEWVAAYEYLTNEIVLVRKVE
;
A
#
# COMPACT_ATOMS: atom_id res chain seq x y z
N MET A 1 17.32 2.09 -28.64
CA MET A 1 15.89 2.43 -28.74
C MET A 1 15.19 1.60 -27.69
N THR A 2 14.65 2.21 -26.65
CA THR A 2 13.93 1.50 -25.60
C THR A 2 12.50 1.27 -26.08
N ASP A 3 12.12 0.00 -26.29
CA ASP A 3 10.76 -0.39 -26.62
C ASP A 3 9.87 -0.16 -25.40
N GLU A 4 9.35 1.07 -25.27
CA GLU A 4 8.40 1.42 -24.22
C GLU A 4 7.06 0.72 -24.48
N PRO A 5 6.45 0.09 -23.46
CA PRO A 5 5.14 -0.53 -23.60
C PRO A 5 4.08 0.53 -23.92
N VAL A 6 3.21 0.22 -24.89
CA VAL A 6 2.12 1.08 -25.33
C VAL A 6 0.77 0.42 -25.08
N PHE A 7 -0.21 1.21 -24.67
CA PHE A 7 -1.57 0.79 -24.38
C PHE A 7 -2.56 1.40 -25.36
N THR A 8 -3.69 0.73 -25.52
CA THR A 8 -4.85 1.21 -26.25
C THR A 8 -5.73 2.09 -25.36
N VAL A 9 -6.66 2.83 -25.98
CA VAL A 9 -7.64 3.66 -25.27
C VAL A 9 -8.51 2.79 -24.36
N GLU A 10 -8.87 1.60 -24.82
CA GLU A 10 -9.65 0.63 -24.08
C GLU A 10 -8.92 0.16 -22.81
N GLU A 11 -7.64 -0.18 -22.92
CA GLU A 11 -6.85 -0.62 -21.77
C GLU A 11 -6.66 0.49 -20.74
N VAL A 12 -6.38 1.72 -21.18
CA VAL A 12 -6.24 2.87 -20.27
C VAL A 12 -7.55 3.22 -19.58
N ALA A 13 -8.69 3.12 -20.28
CA ALA A 13 -10.00 3.34 -19.70
C ALA A 13 -10.29 2.36 -18.56
N ILE A 14 -9.91 1.09 -18.73
CA ILE A 14 -10.02 0.07 -17.67
C ILE A 14 -9.08 0.39 -16.51
N MET A 15 -7.81 0.68 -16.80
CA MET A 15 -6.79 0.95 -15.77
C MET A 15 -7.12 2.14 -14.87
N LEU A 16 -7.76 3.17 -15.43
CA LEU A 16 -8.11 4.39 -14.70
C LEU A 16 -9.56 4.40 -14.18
N ASN A 17 -10.30 3.31 -14.41
CA ASN A 17 -11.73 3.20 -14.14
C ASN A 17 -12.51 4.41 -14.68
N LYS A 18 -12.29 4.75 -15.96
CA LYS A 18 -12.95 5.87 -16.66
C LYS A 18 -13.63 5.39 -17.94
N GLU A 19 -14.64 6.13 -18.38
CA GLU A 19 -15.22 5.91 -19.70
C GLU A 19 -14.21 6.21 -20.83
N LYS A 20 -14.26 5.43 -21.91
CA LYS A 20 -13.40 5.63 -23.10
C LYS A 20 -13.48 7.06 -23.64
N ARG A 21 -14.66 7.70 -23.55
CA ARG A 21 -14.88 9.08 -23.98
C ARG A 21 -13.97 10.07 -23.24
N ILE A 22 -13.75 9.86 -21.94
CA ILE A 22 -12.87 10.70 -21.11
C ILE A 22 -11.42 10.56 -21.57
N ILE A 23 -10.97 9.34 -21.87
CA ILE A 23 -9.61 9.10 -22.37
C ILE A 23 -9.40 9.76 -23.74
N TYR A 24 -10.39 9.69 -24.65
CA TYR A 24 -10.33 10.42 -25.93
C TYR A 24 -10.29 11.94 -25.74
N GLN A 25 -11.03 12.46 -24.75
CA GLN A 25 -11.00 13.88 -24.42
C GLN A 25 -9.61 14.29 -23.92
N TRP A 26 -8.98 13.50 -23.05
CA TRP A 26 -7.63 13.76 -22.55
C TRP A 26 -6.55 13.69 -23.64
N LEU A 27 -6.70 12.80 -24.62
CA LEU A 27 -5.85 12.77 -25.82
C LEU A 27 -6.05 14.03 -26.67
N ALA A 28 -7.29 14.53 -26.78
CA ALA A 28 -7.60 15.73 -27.56
C ALA A 28 -7.13 17.04 -26.88
N THR A 29 -7.18 17.11 -25.54
CA THR A 29 -6.72 18.26 -24.76
C THR A 29 -5.21 18.25 -24.50
N GLY A 30 -4.50 17.19 -24.88
CA GLY A 30 -3.06 17.02 -24.64
C GLY A 30 -2.70 16.67 -23.20
N THR A 31 -3.69 16.39 -22.36
CA THR A 31 -3.52 15.94 -20.97
C THR A 31 -2.89 14.54 -20.95
N LEU A 32 -3.27 13.67 -21.88
CA LEU A 32 -2.66 12.37 -22.10
C LEU A 32 -1.93 12.39 -23.44
N GLN A 33 -0.66 12.01 -23.48
CA GLN A 33 0.09 11.93 -24.74
C GLN A 33 -0.08 10.53 -25.36
N GLY A 34 -0.40 10.50 -26.64
CA GLY A 34 -0.49 9.28 -27.44
C GLY A 34 -0.16 9.56 -28.90
N LYS A 35 0.17 8.51 -29.65
CA LYS A 35 0.38 8.57 -31.10
C LYS A 35 -0.73 7.83 -31.79
N ARG A 36 -1.36 8.49 -32.76
CA ARG A 36 -2.34 7.82 -33.62
C ARG A 36 -1.60 7.06 -34.72
N ARG A 37 -1.61 5.73 -34.66
CA ARG A 37 -1.10 4.91 -35.77
C ARG A 37 -2.19 4.70 -36.81
N THR A 38 -1.92 5.18 -38.02
CA THR A 38 -2.71 4.94 -39.22
C THR A 38 -2.16 3.72 -39.97
N LYS A 39 -2.31 2.52 -39.39
CA LYS A 39 -2.18 1.28 -40.17
C LYS A 39 -3.59 0.78 -40.53
N GLY A 40 -4.00 0.98 -41.79
CA GLY A 40 -5.27 0.48 -42.34
C GLY A 40 -6.49 1.40 -42.15
N ARG A 41 -7.70 0.85 -42.30
CA ARG A 41 -8.99 1.60 -42.33
C ARG A 41 -9.47 2.15 -40.97
N LYS A 42 -8.88 1.74 -39.84
CA LYS A 42 -9.20 2.26 -38.50
C LYS A 42 -7.91 2.65 -37.78
N GLY A 43 -7.66 3.95 -37.66
CA GLY A 43 -6.52 4.45 -36.88
C GLY A 43 -6.74 4.17 -35.39
N ARG A 44 -5.77 3.50 -34.74
CA ARG A 44 -5.77 3.26 -33.29
C ARG A 44 -4.82 4.24 -32.62
N TRP A 45 -5.16 4.62 -31.39
CA TRP A 45 -4.27 5.38 -30.53
C TRP A 45 -3.39 4.42 -29.74
N GLU A 46 -2.09 4.68 -29.76
CA GLU A 46 -1.09 4.02 -28.93
C GLU A 46 -0.62 5.03 -27.88
N ILE A 47 -0.78 4.69 -26.61
CA ILE A 47 -0.54 5.55 -25.46
C ILE A 47 0.66 4.96 -24.69
N PRO A 48 1.81 5.65 -24.62
CA PRO A 48 2.98 5.14 -23.90
C PRO A 48 2.70 4.97 -22.39
N ALA A 49 3.25 3.94 -21.76
CA ALA A 49 3.05 3.68 -20.35
C ALA A 49 3.51 4.84 -19.43
N SER A 50 4.57 5.56 -19.81
CA SER A 50 5.07 6.73 -19.07
C SER A 50 4.03 7.84 -18.96
N THR A 51 3.14 7.98 -19.93
CA THR A 51 2.14 9.05 -19.97
C THR A 51 0.90 8.68 -19.17
N VAL A 52 0.63 7.39 -18.98
CA VAL A 52 -0.48 6.87 -18.16
C VAL A 52 -0.13 6.87 -16.68
N LYS A 53 1.13 6.57 -16.33
CA LYS A 53 1.62 6.43 -14.95
C LYS A 53 1.21 7.57 -13.98
N PRO A 54 1.23 8.87 -14.36
CA PRO A 54 0.81 9.96 -13.47
C PRO A 54 -0.70 10.04 -13.21
N PHE A 55 -1.51 9.43 -14.08
CA PHE A 55 -2.97 9.46 -13.98
C PHE A 55 -3.54 8.21 -13.29
N ILE A 56 -2.74 7.16 -13.17
CA ILE A 56 -3.04 6.06 -12.26
C ILE A 56 -2.98 6.70 -10.87
N PRO A 57 -4.10 6.75 -10.12
CA PRO A 57 -4.05 7.28 -8.77
C PRO A 57 -2.94 6.51 -8.05
N GLY A 58 -1.90 7.22 -7.59
CA GLY A 58 -0.96 6.65 -6.64
C GLY A 58 -1.77 6.01 -5.53
N ARG A 59 -1.30 4.89 -4.95
CA ARG A 59 -1.98 4.13 -3.89
C ARG A 59 -2.86 5.07 -3.07
N LEU A 60 -4.19 4.92 -3.18
CA LEU A 60 -5.13 5.69 -2.36
C LEU A 60 -4.62 5.66 -0.93
N SER A 61 -4.49 6.83 -0.31
CA SER A 61 -4.14 6.88 1.10
C SER A 61 -5.19 6.11 1.88
N GLU A 62 -4.82 5.55 3.04
CA GLU A 62 -5.80 4.81 3.86
C GLU A 62 -6.97 5.71 4.28
N HIS A 63 -6.70 7.00 4.45
CA HIS A 63 -7.71 8.04 4.60
C HIS A 63 -8.67 8.15 3.41
N GLU A 64 -8.15 8.21 2.18
CA GLU A 64 -8.98 8.28 0.96
C GLU A 64 -9.81 7.00 0.74
N LYS A 65 -9.29 5.83 1.15
CA LYS A 65 -10.03 4.57 1.12
C LYS A 65 -11.15 4.55 2.15
N ALA A 66 -10.87 4.96 3.39
CA ALA A 66 -11.86 5.01 4.46
C ALA A 66 -13.03 5.96 4.11
N VAL A 67 -12.76 7.11 3.47
CA VAL A 67 -13.81 8.01 2.99
C VAL A 67 -14.69 7.34 1.92
N LEU A 68 -14.08 6.58 1.00
CA LEU A 68 -14.83 5.86 -0.03
C LEU A 68 -15.68 4.74 0.57
N ASP A 69 -15.16 3.99 1.53
CA ASP A 69 -15.87 2.91 2.21
C ASP A 69 -17.06 3.42 3.03
N ILE A 70 -16.90 4.55 3.75
CA ILE A 70 -18.02 5.23 4.44
C ILE A 70 -19.08 5.68 3.43
N SER A 71 -18.65 6.30 2.32
CA SER A 71 -19.58 6.83 1.32
C SER A 71 -20.39 5.72 0.64
N ALA A 72 -19.79 4.57 0.40
CA ALA A 72 -20.44 3.39 -0.15
C ALA A 72 -21.46 2.81 0.83
N ALA A 73 -21.09 2.64 2.10
CA ALA A 73 -21.99 2.14 3.14
C ALA A 73 -23.22 3.05 3.36
N LEU A 74 -23.04 4.38 3.32
CA LEU A 74 -24.12 5.35 3.42
C LEU A 74 -25.07 5.33 2.20
N LEU A 75 -24.54 5.08 1.00
CA LEU A 75 -25.35 4.92 -0.21
C LEU A 75 -26.17 3.63 -0.16
N GLU A 76 -25.56 2.52 0.26
CA GLU A 76 -26.26 1.24 0.43
C GLU A 76 -27.38 1.33 1.47
N TRP A 77 -27.16 2.05 2.57
CA TRP A 77 -28.21 2.34 3.55
C TRP A 77 -29.38 3.14 2.98
N ARG A 78 -29.10 4.10 2.10
CA ARG A 78 -30.12 4.94 1.47
C ARG A 78 -31.00 4.14 0.50
N GLU A 79 -30.43 3.12 -0.13
CA GLU A 79 -31.11 2.30 -1.14
C GLU A 79 -31.85 1.08 -0.55
N GLN A 80 -31.57 0.68 0.69
CA GLN A 80 -32.22 -0.47 1.33
C GLN A 80 -33.50 -0.10 2.12
N PRO A 81 -34.54 -0.96 2.09
CA PRO A 81 -35.75 -0.78 2.90
C PRO A 81 -35.42 -0.92 4.40
N VAL A 82 -36.10 -0.10 5.21
CA VAL A 82 -35.89 0.25 6.65
C VAL A 82 -35.79 -0.93 7.65
N SER A 83 -35.80 -2.19 7.20
CA SER A 83 -35.86 -3.38 8.05
C SER A 83 -34.52 -4.01 8.44
N ILE A 84 -33.39 -3.59 7.86
CA ILE A 84 -32.07 -4.12 8.23
C ILE A 84 -31.25 -2.97 8.82
N SER A 85 -31.07 -3.00 10.14
CA SER A 85 -30.27 -2.00 10.87
C SER A 85 -28.80 -2.18 10.53
N ASN A 86 -28.38 -1.56 9.44
CA ASN A 86 -26.99 -1.57 9.00
C ASN A 86 -26.14 -0.52 9.79
N LYS A 87 -26.73 0.08 10.85
CA LYS A 87 -26.17 1.10 11.77
C LYS A 87 -24.75 0.83 12.27
N GLY A 88 -24.47 -0.41 12.67
CA GLY A 88 -23.14 -0.78 13.17
C GLY A 88 -22.02 -0.60 12.15
N LEU A 89 -22.28 -0.89 10.87
CA LEU A 89 -21.24 -0.83 9.83
C LEU A 89 -20.73 0.59 9.58
N VAL A 90 -21.62 1.59 9.58
CA VAL A 90 -21.22 2.99 9.39
C VAL A 90 -20.57 3.56 10.66
N ASP A 91 -21.04 3.15 11.84
CA ASP A 91 -20.39 3.53 13.10
C ASP A 91 -18.96 2.97 13.18
N ASP A 92 -18.74 1.72 12.75
CA ASP A 92 -17.40 1.10 12.67
C ASP A 92 -16.49 1.78 11.64
N LEU A 93 -17.03 2.16 10.48
CA LEU A 93 -16.29 2.87 9.44
C LEU A 93 -15.95 4.33 9.86
N LEU A 94 -16.83 4.98 10.60
CA LEU A 94 -16.57 6.30 11.19
C LEU A 94 -15.52 6.24 12.30
N LEU A 95 -15.54 5.21 13.15
CA LEU A 95 -14.49 4.96 14.14
C LEU A 95 -13.13 4.72 13.47
N HIS A 96 -13.09 3.94 12.39
CA HIS A 96 -11.88 3.76 11.60
C HIS A 96 -11.39 5.09 10.99
N PHE A 97 -12.28 5.90 10.43
CA PHE A 97 -11.92 7.22 9.91
C PHE A 97 -11.41 8.19 10.98
N LEU A 98 -11.98 8.16 12.19
CA LEU A 98 -11.50 8.97 13.31
C LEU A 98 -10.13 8.50 13.82
N SER A 99 -9.87 7.19 13.81
CA SER A 99 -8.53 6.66 14.14
C SER A 99 -7.44 7.10 13.14
N LEU A 100 -7.82 7.41 11.91
CA LEU A 100 -6.93 7.97 10.89
C LEU A 100 -6.69 9.48 11.06
N GLN A 101 -7.40 10.16 11.98
CA GLN A 101 -7.15 11.57 12.31
C GLN A 101 -6.08 11.78 13.40
N ASP A 102 -5.63 10.72 14.07
CA ASP A 102 -4.55 10.76 15.08
C ASP A 102 -3.13 10.78 14.46
N GLU A 103 -2.99 10.65 13.13
CA GLU A 103 -1.70 10.75 12.40
C GLU A 103 -1.05 12.17 12.40
N HIS A 104 -1.57 13.11 13.21
CA HIS A 104 -0.96 14.43 13.43
C HIS A 104 -0.46 14.69 14.84
N TYR A 105 -0.49 13.70 15.74
CA TYR A 105 0.32 13.73 16.96
C TYR A 105 1.57 12.86 16.75
N ILE A 106 2.69 13.51 16.47
CA ILE A 106 4.01 12.92 16.77
C ILE A 106 4.02 12.75 18.29
N ASN A 107 3.69 11.54 18.75
CA ASN A 107 3.76 11.15 20.15
C ASN A 107 5.24 11.03 20.52
N GLU A 108 5.71 11.80 21.50
CA GLU A 108 7.07 11.68 22.07
C GLU A 108 7.38 10.24 22.53
N THR A 109 6.34 9.45 22.84
CA THR A 109 6.41 8.02 23.17
C THR A 109 6.84 7.13 21.99
N GLU A 110 6.42 7.44 20.76
CA GLU A 110 6.83 6.65 19.58
C GLU A 110 8.30 6.89 19.22
N ILE A 111 8.83 8.09 19.51
CA ILE A 111 10.24 8.42 19.28
C ILE A 111 11.12 7.62 20.24
N GLU A 112 10.75 7.52 21.53
CA GLU A 112 11.46 6.69 22.51
C GLU A 112 11.41 5.20 22.12
N GLU A 113 10.24 4.69 21.73
CA GLU A 113 10.09 3.30 21.28
C GLU A 113 10.87 3.02 19.98
N GLU A 114 10.93 3.96 19.03
CA GLU A 114 11.71 3.82 17.80
C GLU A 114 13.22 3.80 18.10
N GLU A 115 13.70 4.63 19.02
CA GLU A 115 15.09 4.64 19.47
C GLU A 115 15.47 3.31 20.15
N GLU A 116 14.60 2.77 21.02
CA GLU A 116 14.82 1.46 21.64
C GLU A 116 14.85 0.31 20.60
N ARG A 117 13.97 0.34 19.59
CA ARG A 117 13.97 -0.63 18.47
C ARG A 117 15.28 -0.56 17.68
N LYS A 118 15.76 0.66 17.39
CA LYS A 118 17.03 0.90 16.70
C LYS A 118 18.21 0.39 17.54
N GLU A 119 18.21 0.64 18.84
CA GLU A 119 19.27 0.20 19.75
C GLU A 119 19.39 -1.32 19.81
N ARG A 120 18.26 -2.04 19.90
CA ARG A 120 18.24 -3.53 19.84
C ARG A 120 18.85 -4.05 18.54
N CYS A 121 18.50 -3.45 17.40
CA CYS A 121 19.06 -3.83 16.10
C CYS A 121 20.57 -3.53 16.00
N ARG A 122 21.00 -2.37 16.52
CA ARG A 122 22.42 -1.97 16.55
C ARG A 122 23.25 -2.95 17.38
N ASN A 123 22.75 -3.43 18.51
CA ASN A 123 23.45 -4.39 19.38
C ASN A 123 23.72 -5.74 18.70
N LEU A 124 22.95 -6.08 17.65
CA LEU A 124 23.10 -7.29 16.86
C LEU A 124 23.91 -7.07 15.57
N GLY A 125 24.43 -5.87 15.34
CA GLY A 125 25.18 -5.53 14.14
C GLY A 125 24.31 -5.29 12.90
N ILE A 126 23.00 -5.07 13.08
CA ILE A 126 22.07 -4.71 12.00
C ILE A 126 22.24 -3.21 11.71
N ALA A 127 22.33 -2.86 10.43
CA ALA A 127 22.52 -1.48 10.03
C ALA A 127 21.23 -0.68 10.28
N ILE A 128 21.33 0.32 11.14
CA ILE A 128 20.26 1.28 11.38
C ILE A 128 20.59 2.60 10.69
N SER A 129 19.65 3.11 9.90
CA SER A 129 19.74 4.42 9.27
C SER A 129 18.49 5.21 9.62
N ASP A 130 18.63 6.51 9.90
CA ASP A 130 17.48 7.41 10.16
C ASP A 130 16.76 7.78 8.86
N ASN A 131 16.33 6.76 8.13
CA ASN A 131 15.57 6.86 6.91
C ASN A 131 14.20 6.21 7.11
N ILE A 132 13.18 6.79 6.50
CA ILE A 132 11.84 6.21 6.45
C ILE A 132 11.94 4.79 5.85
N GLY A 133 11.47 3.79 6.59
CA GLY A 133 11.50 2.39 6.14
C GLY A 133 12.75 1.59 6.57
N TRP A 134 13.52 2.07 7.56
CA TRP A 134 14.68 1.35 8.08
C TRP A 134 14.33 0.00 8.71
N ASP A 135 13.13 -0.11 9.29
CA ASP A 135 12.51 -1.32 9.83
C ASP A 135 12.50 -2.47 8.81
N LYS A 136 12.14 -2.18 7.57
CA LYS A 136 12.11 -3.17 6.48
C LYS A 136 13.51 -3.62 6.07
N LEU A 137 14.45 -2.67 6.03
CA LEU A 137 15.85 -2.98 5.74
C LEU A 137 16.48 -3.82 6.86
N ALA A 138 16.19 -3.48 8.12
CA ALA A 138 16.63 -4.22 9.29
C ALA A 138 16.05 -5.63 9.31
N LEU A 139 14.77 -5.80 8.99
CA LEU A 139 14.13 -7.12 8.88
C LEU A 139 14.75 -7.98 7.77
N HIS A 140 15.02 -7.43 6.59
CA HIS A 140 15.70 -8.15 5.52
C HIS A 140 17.13 -8.57 5.92
N GLN A 141 17.84 -7.73 6.65
CA GLN A 141 19.16 -8.06 7.18
C GLN A 141 19.06 -9.16 8.24
N LEU A 142 18.10 -9.07 9.15
CA LEU A 142 17.84 -10.07 10.18
C LEU A 142 17.54 -11.46 9.57
N ILE A 143 16.67 -11.51 8.56
CA ILE A 143 16.36 -12.74 7.81
C ILE A 143 17.62 -13.32 7.15
N SER A 144 18.43 -12.47 6.52
CA SER A 144 19.69 -12.88 5.91
C SER A 144 20.66 -13.44 6.95
N MET A 145 20.77 -12.79 8.12
CA MET A 145 21.64 -13.22 9.21
C MET A 145 21.19 -14.55 9.82
N ASN A 146 19.89 -14.78 10.00
CA ASN A 146 19.36 -16.06 10.46
C ASN A 146 19.62 -17.18 9.43
N ARG A 147 19.35 -16.96 8.14
CA ARG A 147 19.63 -17.93 7.07
C ARG A 147 21.10 -18.29 6.94
N ASN A 148 21.99 -17.35 7.28
CA ASN A 148 23.44 -17.56 7.29
C ASN A 148 23.95 -18.16 8.63
N GLY A 149 23.06 -18.47 9.58
CA GLY A 149 23.40 -19.05 10.88
C GLY A 149 24.07 -18.09 11.86
N LEU A 150 24.03 -16.78 11.58
CA LEU A 150 24.60 -15.74 12.45
C LEU A 150 23.66 -15.36 13.60
N VAL A 151 22.35 -15.58 13.42
CA VAL A 151 21.31 -15.33 14.42
C VAL A 151 20.52 -16.63 14.63
N SER A 152 20.42 -17.08 15.89
CA SER A 152 19.65 -18.27 16.24
C SER A 152 18.14 -18.05 16.09
N ASP A 153 17.37 -19.10 15.84
CA ASP A 153 15.91 -19.01 15.68
C ASP A 153 15.23 -18.43 16.94
N ALA A 154 15.72 -18.76 18.13
CA ALA A 154 15.21 -18.19 19.38
C ALA A 154 15.46 -16.68 19.48
N THR A 155 16.63 -16.22 19.02
CA THR A 155 16.97 -14.79 18.99
C THR A 155 16.16 -14.07 17.92
N LEU A 156 15.92 -14.72 16.78
CA LEU A 156 15.05 -14.19 15.73
C LEU A 156 13.63 -13.98 16.26
N ASP A 157 13.03 -14.99 16.89
CA ASP A 157 11.68 -14.90 17.46
C ASP A 157 11.55 -13.78 18.48
N GLU A 158 12.53 -13.62 19.38
CA GLU A 158 12.57 -12.55 20.36
C GLU A 158 12.59 -11.15 19.72
N ILE A 159 13.37 -10.98 18.65
CA ILE A 159 13.46 -9.70 17.91
C ILE A 159 12.17 -9.44 17.13
N LEU A 160 11.60 -10.47 16.51
CA LEU A 160 10.35 -10.33 15.78
C LEU A 160 9.19 -9.95 16.70
N VAL A 161 9.12 -10.56 17.88
CA VAL A 161 8.09 -10.25 18.88
C VAL A 161 8.31 -8.87 19.49
N SER A 162 9.53 -8.53 19.92
CA SER A 162 9.84 -7.25 20.58
C SER A 162 9.74 -6.02 19.67
N ASN A 163 9.83 -6.20 18.35
CA ASN A 163 9.69 -5.12 17.38
C ASN A 163 8.37 -5.19 16.59
N GLU A 164 7.45 -6.10 16.94
CA GLU A 164 6.18 -6.33 16.25
C GLU A 164 6.34 -6.66 14.75
N TRP A 165 7.45 -7.29 14.38
CA TRP A 165 7.80 -7.62 12.99
C TRP A 165 7.34 -9.01 12.55
N VAL A 166 6.67 -9.77 13.43
CA VAL A 166 6.19 -11.13 13.13
C VAL A 166 5.42 -11.19 11.81
N ALA A 167 4.38 -10.38 11.64
CA ALA A 167 3.56 -10.39 10.43
C ALA A 167 4.35 -10.02 9.16
N ALA A 168 5.32 -9.09 9.27
CA ALA A 168 6.18 -8.70 8.17
C ALA A 168 7.17 -9.81 7.80
N TYR A 169 7.70 -10.54 8.79
CA TYR A 169 8.55 -11.70 8.58
C TYR A 169 7.78 -12.82 7.87
N GLU A 170 6.62 -13.21 8.39
CA GLU A 170 5.80 -14.28 7.81
C GLU A 170 5.44 -14.00 6.35
N TYR A 171 5.14 -12.74 6.02
CA TYR A 171 4.90 -12.30 4.65
C TYR A 171 6.14 -12.43 3.74
N LEU A 172 7.33 -12.15 4.26
CA LEU A 172 8.58 -12.17 3.48
C LEU A 172 9.19 -13.56 3.33
N THR A 173 9.00 -14.45 4.30
CA THR A 173 9.61 -15.77 4.32
C THR A 173 8.63 -16.92 4.02
N ASN A 174 7.31 -16.67 4.10
CA ASN A 174 6.27 -17.69 4.13
C ASN A 174 6.46 -18.73 5.26
N GLU A 175 7.21 -18.37 6.31
CA GLU A 175 7.42 -19.19 7.49
C GLU A 175 6.53 -18.66 8.60
N ILE A 176 5.83 -19.54 9.32
CA ILE A 176 4.93 -19.15 10.42
C ILE A 176 5.74 -19.10 11.71
N VAL A 177 5.68 -17.97 12.41
CA VAL A 177 6.35 -17.81 13.71
C VAL A 177 5.36 -18.17 14.81
N LEU A 178 5.58 -19.32 15.43
CA LEU A 178 4.75 -19.77 16.55
C LEU A 178 5.18 -19.03 17.81
N VAL A 179 4.56 -17.88 18.09
CA VAL A 179 4.70 -17.17 19.37
C VAL A 179 4.06 -18.02 20.47
N ARG A 180 4.81 -18.97 21.06
CA ARG A 180 4.35 -19.73 22.21
C ARG A 180 4.22 -18.78 23.40
N LYS A 181 2.98 -18.51 23.82
CA LYS A 181 2.70 -18.23 25.25
C LYS A 181 2.95 -19.53 26.01
N VAL A 182 4.14 -19.67 26.57
CA VAL A 182 4.36 -20.60 27.69
C VAL A 182 4.01 -19.80 28.94
N GLU A 183 2.98 -20.27 29.66
CA GLU A 183 2.63 -19.84 31.01
C GLU A 183 3.78 -20.03 32.00
#